data_AF-A0A270BG60-F1
#
_entry.id   AF-A0A270BG60-F1
#
_cell.length_a   1.000
_cell.length_b   1.000
_cell.length_c   1.000
_cell.angle_alpha   90.00
_cell.angle_beta   90.00
_cell.angle_gamma   90.00
#
_symmetry.space_group_name_H-M   'P 1'
#
loop_
_entity.id
_entity.type
_entity.pdbx_description
1 polymer ?
#
loop_
_entity_poly.entity_id
_entity_poly.type
_entity_poly.pdbx_seq_one_letter_code
_entity_poly.pdbx_strand_id
1 'polypeptide(L)'
;MTELLIVFVVNDNVQLMDIAGPADVFSEANTLYGQPIYRSILVAPQKTIRSSCGFVMQADYCLEDINALSIDRLLVAGAPNAARSVPAQGVIQWLSHTAPQARRFTKLWPTITTVAGMVASVGLLAVAMKSLPLGTVYTVWTGIGGVGAFVVGVMFLGEMLSFTKILAAGFILCGLILMKMGK
;
A
#
# COMPACT_ATOMS: atom_id res chain seq x y z
N MET A 1 -13.45 -12.69 18.20
CA MET A 1 -12.12 -12.83 17.56
C MET A 1 -11.29 -11.62 17.96
N THR A 2 -10.02 -11.78 18.31
CA THR A 2 -9.12 -10.65 18.59
C THR A 2 -8.72 -9.97 17.28
N GLU A 3 -8.75 -8.64 17.24
CA GLU A 3 -8.33 -7.84 16.08
C GLU A 3 -6.85 -8.11 15.77
N LEU A 4 -6.50 -8.15 14.48
CA LEU A 4 -5.13 -8.34 14.02
C LEU A 4 -4.39 -7.01 14.07
N LEU A 5 -3.39 -6.91 14.94
CA LEU A 5 -2.66 -5.67 15.19
C LEU A 5 -1.59 -5.42 14.11
N ILE A 6 -1.68 -4.28 13.44
CA ILE A 6 -0.75 -3.82 12.41
C ILE A 6 -0.02 -2.60 12.94
N VAL A 7 1.28 -2.76 13.18
CA VAL A 7 2.15 -1.71 13.67
C VAL A 7 2.89 -1.07 12.50
N PHE A 8 2.73 0.25 12.36
CA PHE A 8 3.54 1.09 11.50
C PHE A 8 4.62 1.76 12.35
N VAL A 9 5.86 1.33 12.16
CA VAL A 9 7.04 1.92 12.79
C VAL A 9 7.45 3.13 11.97
N VAL A 10 7.41 4.29 12.58
CA VAL A 10 7.67 5.57 11.93
C VAL A 10 8.79 6.32 12.64
N ASN A 11 9.60 7.03 11.87
CA ASN A 11 10.64 7.91 12.38
C ASN A 11 10.36 9.34 11.89
N ASP A 12 11.11 10.31 12.38
CA ASP A 12 11.05 11.66 11.84
C ASP A 12 11.40 11.68 10.34
N ASN A 13 10.79 12.60 9.61
CA ASN A 13 10.85 12.71 8.14
C ASN A 13 10.22 11.52 7.38
N VAL A 14 9.29 10.77 7.99
CA VAL A 14 8.56 9.67 7.34
C VAL A 14 7.73 10.11 6.14
N GLN A 15 7.64 9.27 5.10
CA GLN A 15 6.73 9.45 3.99
C GLN A 15 5.31 9.07 4.42
N LEU A 16 4.42 10.06 4.48
CA LEU A 16 3.04 9.83 4.94
C LEU A 16 2.29 8.80 4.08
N MET A 17 2.61 8.71 2.78
CA MET A 17 2.03 7.75 1.86
C MET A 17 2.35 6.29 2.21
N ASP A 18 3.52 6.03 2.81
CA ASP A 18 3.94 4.68 3.22
C ASP A 18 3.16 4.20 4.46
N ILE A 19 2.49 5.11 5.15
CA ILE A 19 1.59 4.83 6.27
C ILE A 19 0.16 4.75 5.74
N ALA A 20 -0.33 5.86 5.18
CA ALA A 20 -1.73 6.02 4.80
C ALA A 20 -2.15 4.99 3.75
N GLY A 21 -1.30 4.74 2.74
CA GLY A 21 -1.63 3.81 1.66
C GLY A 21 -1.98 2.41 2.18
N PRO A 22 -1.06 1.71 2.88
CA PRO A 22 -1.40 0.41 3.45
C PRO A 22 -2.47 0.47 4.55
N ALA A 23 -2.47 1.51 5.39
CA ALA A 23 -3.45 1.63 6.48
C ALA A 23 -4.89 1.74 5.97
N ASP A 24 -5.12 2.53 4.92
CA ASP A 24 -6.43 2.68 4.29
C ASP A 24 -6.89 1.36 3.65
N VAL A 25 -5.98 0.59 3.05
CA VAL A 25 -6.32 -0.73 2.51
C VAL A 25 -6.82 -1.68 3.61
N PHE A 26 -6.18 -1.68 4.79
CA PHE A 26 -6.65 -2.49 5.92
C PHE A 26 -7.97 -1.99 6.51
N SER A 27 -8.15 -0.66 6.56
CA SER A 27 -9.41 -0.04 6.99
C SER A 27 -10.55 -0.39 6.03
N GLU A 28 -10.31 -0.32 4.73
CA GLU A 28 -11.29 -0.66 3.70
C GLU A 28 -11.65 -2.15 3.74
N ALA A 29 -10.68 -3.02 4.00
CA ALA A 29 -10.97 -4.43 4.23
C ALA A 29 -11.95 -4.61 5.41
N ASN A 30 -11.78 -3.88 6.52
CA ASN A 30 -12.74 -3.95 7.62
C ASN A 30 -14.15 -3.49 7.20
N THR A 31 -14.24 -2.41 6.42
CA THR A 31 -15.50 -1.90 5.87
C THR A 31 -16.19 -2.94 5.00
N LEU A 32 -15.45 -3.58 4.08
CA LEU A 32 -15.97 -4.59 3.16
C LEU A 32 -16.47 -5.84 3.87
N TYR A 33 -15.80 -6.27 4.94
CA TYR A 33 -16.21 -7.43 5.74
C TYR A 33 -17.19 -7.08 6.88
N GLY A 34 -17.47 -5.79 7.10
CA GLY A 34 -18.34 -5.30 8.17
C GLY A 34 -17.85 -5.63 9.59
N GLN A 35 -16.55 -5.89 9.76
CA GLN A 35 -15.95 -6.26 11.05
C GLN A 35 -14.57 -5.62 11.23
N PRO A 36 -14.19 -5.22 12.47
CA PRO A 36 -12.87 -4.64 12.75
C PRO A 36 -11.80 -5.74 12.81
N ILE A 37 -11.48 -6.34 11.67
CA ILE A 37 -10.51 -7.44 11.58
C ILE A 37 -9.09 -6.93 11.79
N TYR A 38 -8.76 -5.75 11.28
CA TYR A 38 -7.42 -5.16 11.33
C TYR A 38 -7.42 -3.86 12.13
N ARG A 39 -6.45 -3.70 13.04
CA ARG A 39 -6.22 -2.45 13.76
C ARG A 39 -4.83 -1.91 13.44
N SER A 40 -4.78 -0.79 12.73
CA SER A 40 -3.54 -0.09 12.40
C SER A 40 -3.17 0.89 13.51
N ILE A 41 -1.92 0.87 13.97
CA ILE A 41 -1.38 1.82 14.96
C ILE A 41 -0.01 2.36 14.55
N LEU A 42 0.28 3.58 14.97
CA LEU A 42 1.55 4.27 14.77
C LEU A 42 2.44 4.13 15.99
N VAL A 43 3.69 3.73 15.76
CA VAL A 43 4.70 3.56 16.80
C VAL A 43 5.96 4.29 16.40
N ALA A 44 6.48 5.12 17.30
CA ALA A 44 7.63 5.95 17.01
C ALA A 44 8.55 6.12 18.23
N PRO A 45 9.80 6.59 18.04
CA PRO A 45 10.69 6.92 19.16
C PRO A 45 10.20 8.10 20.01
N GLN A 46 9.41 9.01 19.42
CA GLN A 46 8.82 10.16 20.09
C GLN A 46 7.33 10.26 19.78
N LYS A 47 6.57 10.89 20.68
CA LYS A 47 5.11 11.02 20.55
C LYS A 47 4.68 11.86 19.35
N THR A 48 5.47 12.85 18.96
CA THR A 48 5.18 13.76 17.85
C THR A 48 6.23 13.59 16.77
N ILE A 49 5.79 13.36 15.54
CA ILE A 49 6.62 13.08 14.37
C ILE A 49 6.27 14.06 13.26
N ARG A 50 7.29 14.57 12.55
CA ARG A 50 7.10 15.40 11.37
C ARG A 50 7.35 14.57 10.12
N SER A 51 6.36 14.50 9.25
CA SER A 51 6.48 13.82 7.95
C SER A 51 7.34 14.61 6.96
N SER A 52 7.79 13.95 5.89
CA SER A 52 8.60 14.57 4.84
C SER A 52 7.91 15.69 4.07
N CYS A 53 6.57 15.70 4.07
CA CYS A 53 5.77 16.77 3.48
C CYS A 53 5.40 17.87 4.48
N GLY A 54 5.95 17.84 5.69
CA GLY A 54 5.81 18.91 6.69
C GLY A 54 4.61 18.78 7.63
N PHE A 55 3.72 17.80 7.42
CA PHE A 55 2.63 17.51 8.35
C PHE A 55 3.18 16.94 9.66
N VAL A 56 2.63 17.42 10.77
CA VAL A 56 2.91 16.91 12.12
C VAL A 56 1.84 15.90 12.49
N MET A 57 2.26 14.77 13.04
CA MET A 57 1.41 13.63 13.39
C MET A 57 1.82 13.09 14.76
N GLN A 58 0.85 12.51 15.46
CA GLN A 58 1.06 11.93 16.78
C GLN A 58 1.10 10.41 16.67
N ALA A 59 2.13 9.78 17.23
CA ALA A 59 2.19 8.33 17.35
C ALA A 59 1.20 7.85 18.41
N ASP A 60 0.57 6.69 18.21
CA ASP A 60 -0.31 6.08 19.20
C ASP A 60 0.49 5.64 20.43
N TYR A 61 1.69 5.07 20.20
CA TYR A 61 2.59 4.60 21.24
C TYR A 61 4.04 4.99 20.96
N CYS A 62 4.82 5.19 22.03
CA CYS A 62 6.28 5.21 21.91
C CYS A 62 6.81 3.76 21.88
N LEU A 63 8.02 3.56 21.32
CA LEU A 63 8.65 2.22 21.22
C LEU A 63 8.76 1.48 22.55
N GLU A 64 8.89 2.20 23.66
CA GLU A 64 9.03 1.64 25.00
C GLU A 64 7.70 1.11 25.56
N ASP A 65 6.59 1.75 25.18
CA ASP A 65 5.25 1.49 25.75
C ASP A 65 4.56 0.27 25.11
N ILE A 66 5.00 -0.16 23.93
CA ILE A 66 4.29 -1.16 23.13
C ILE A 66 4.66 -2.62 23.44
N ASN A 67 5.71 -2.87 24.24
CA ASN A 67 6.26 -4.21 24.46
C ASN A 67 5.26 -5.22 25.07
N ALA A 68 4.11 -4.78 25.56
CA ALA A 68 3.05 -5.64 26.10
C ALA A 68 2.03 -6.13 25.05
N LEU A 69 2.03 -5.59 23.81
CA LEU A 69 1.04 -5.94 22.77
C LEU A 69 1.55 -7.07 21.87
N SER A 70 0.67 -8.03 21.55
CA SER A 70 0.93 -9.06 20.55
C SER A 70 0.81 -8.47 19.14
N ILE A 71 1.93 -8.34 18.43
CA ILE A 71 1.97 -7.72 17.09
C ILE A 71 1.75 -8.79 16.01
N ASP A 72 0.69 -8.64 15.21
CA ASP A 72 0.43 -9.55 14.08
C ASP A 72 1.13 -9.13 12.80
N ARG A 73 1.42 -7.83 12.61
CA ARG A 73 2.16 -7.31 11.45
C ARG A 73 2.97 -6.10 11.85
N LEU A 74 4.17 -6.03 11.29
CA LEU A 74 5.08 -4.93 11.49
C LEU A 74 5.48 -4.38 10.13
N LEU A 75 5.18 -3.11 9.88
CA LEU A 75 5.62 -2.37 8.70
C LEU A 75 6.54 -1.24 9.15
N VAL A 76 7.67 -1.07 8.47
CA VAL A 76 8.56 0.08 8.69
C VAL A 76 8.26 1.06 7.56
N ALA A 77 7.76 2.24 7.91
CA ALA A 77 7.46 3.28 6.93
C ALA A 77 8.76 3.89 6.41
N GLY A 78 8.81 4.18 5.10
CA GLY A 78 9.96 4.77 4.46
C GLY A 78 10.13 6.25 4.79
N ALA A 79 11.31 6.78 4.46
CA ALA A 79 11.65 8.18 4.56
C ALA A 79 12.55 8.57 3.38
N PRO A 80 12.51 9.83 2.92
CA PRO A 80 13.49 10.31 1.94
C PRO A 80 14.92 10.08 2.47
N ASN A 81 15.80 9.58 1.62
CA ASN A 81 17.18 9.26 1.96
C ASN A 81 17.36 8.19 3.06
N ALA A 82 16.35 7.35 3.34
CA ALA A 82 16.43 6.26 4.33
C ALA A 82 17.66 5.33 4.15
N ALA A 83 18.15 5.15 2.92
CA ALA A 83 19.35 4.37 2.65
C ALA A 83 20.66 5.03 3.14
N ARG A 84 20.64 6.33 3.44
CA ARG A 84 21.80 7.13 3.85
C ARG A 84 21.66 7.68 5.27
N SER A 85 20.44 7.78 5.80
CA SER A 85 20.19 8.18 7.18
C SER A 85 20.33 6.97 8.10
N VAL A 86 21.14 7.12 9.15
CA VAL A 86 21.22 6.12 10.21
C VAL A 86 19.95 6.24 11.06
N PRO A 87 19.11 5.19 11.14
CA PRO A 87 17.95 5.22 12.04
C PRO A 87 18.40 5.43 13.48
N ALA A 88 17.54 6.02 14.32
CA ALA A 88 17.84 6.13 15.75
C ALA A 88 18.15 4.73 16.32
N GLN A 89 19.23 4.59 17.09
CA GLN A 89 19.69 3.30 17.61
C GLN A 89 18.57 2.54 18.35
N GLY A 90 17.71 3.25 19.07
CA GLY A 90 16.55 2.68 19.75
C GLY A 90 15.56 1.99 18.81
N VAL A 91 15.35 2.51 17.59
CA VAL A 91 14.49 1.88 16.57
C VAL A 91 15.09 0.56 16.12
N ILE A 92 16.39 0.54 15.79
CA ILE A 92 17.07 -0.67 15.30
C ILE A 92 17.06 -1.75 16.36
N GLN A 93 17.40 -1.40 17.60
CA GLN A 93 17.41 -2.34 18.72
C GLN A 93 16.01 -2.92 18.95
N TRP A 94 14.98 -2.06 19.02
CA TRP A 94 13.60 -2.49 19.19
C TRP A 94 13.13 -3.37 18.03
N LEU A 95 13.39 -2.98 16.78
CA LEU A 95 13.06 -3.77 15.59
C LEU A 95 13.71 -5.15 15.63
N SER A 96 14.98 -5.24 16.00
CA SER A 96 15.71 -6.51 16.06
C SER A 96 15.11 -7.48 17.09
N HIS A 97 14.54 -6.95 18.18
CA HIS A 97 13.89 -7.74 19.22
C HIS A 97 12.46 -8.13 18.85
N THR A 98 11.69 -7.19 18.28
CA THR A 98 10.24 -7.32 18.09
C THR A 98 9.87 -7.95 16.73
N ALA A 99 10.60 -7.65 15.66
CA ALA A 99 10.27 -8.15 14.32
C ALA A 99 10.27 -9.68 14.16
N PRO A 100 11.13 -10.46 14.86
CA PRO A 100 11.05 -11.92 14.85
C PRO A 100 9.79 -12.48 15.52
N GLN A 101 9.22 -11.75 16.48
CA GLN A 101 8.05 -12.17 17.26
C GLN A 101 6.73 -11.85 16.54
N ALA A 102 6.76 -10.88 15.62
CA ALA A 102 5.61 -10.50 14.82
C ALA A 102 5.16 -11.65 13.90
N ARG A 103 3.85 -11.90 13.84
CA ARG A 103 3.28 -12.92 12.95
C ARG A 103 3.56 -12.54 11.48
N ARG A 104 3.83 -13.53 10.62
CA ARG A 104 4.06 -13.30 9.19
C ARG A 104 2.98 -13.95 8.35
N PHE A 105 2.54 -13.25 7.31
CA PHE A 105 1.73 -13.86 6.26
C PHE A 105 2.64 -14.61 5.28
N THR A 106 2.58 -15.92 5.30
CA THR A 106 3.22 -16.75 4.26
C THR A 106 2.19 -17.67 3.65
N LYS A 107 1.27 -17.11 2.86
CA LYS A 107 0.45 -17.90 1.95
C LYS A 107 1.17 -18.00 0.60
N LEU A 108 1.76 -19.16 0.34
CA LEU A 108 2.63 -19.38 -0.82
C LEU A 108 1.95 -19.02 -2.15
N TRP A 109 0.72 -19.47 -2.37
CA TRP A 109 -0.01 -19.25 -3.62
C TRP A 109 -0.32 -17.77 -3.91
N PRO A 110 -0.98 -17.01 -3.01
CA PRO A 110 -1.16 -15.56 -3.18
C PRO A 110 0.15 -14.82 -3.44
N THR A 111 1.21 -15.11 -2.67
CA THR A 111 2.51 -14.46 -2.85
C THR A 111 3.09 -14.73 -4.25
N ILE A 112 3.06 -15.97 -4.72
CA ILE A 112 3.54 -16.31 -6.07
C ILE A 112 2.73 -15.57 -7.13
N THR A 113 1.39 -15.55 -7.01
CA THR A 113 0.53 -14.87 -7.99
C THR A 113 0.79 -13.37 -8.04
N THR A 114 0.98 -12.72 -6.88
CA THR A 114 1.29 -11.29 -6.80
C THR A 114 2.67 -10.99 -7.41
N VAL A 115 3.69 -11.76 -7.06
CA VAL A 115 5.05 -11.56 -7.59
C VAL A 115 5.08 -11.79 -9.10
N ALA A 116 4.49 -12.88 -9.58
CA ALA A 116 4.41 -13.18 -11.01
C ALA A 116 3.65 -12.10 -11.77
N GLY A 117 2.49 -11.66 -11.25
CA GLY A 117 1.70 -10.58 -11.83
C GLY A 117 2.45 -9.25 -11.88
N MET A 118 3.19 -8.91 -10.82
CA MET A 118 4.01 -7.70 -10.76
C MET A 118 5.15 -7.73 -11.78
N VAL A 119 5.89 -8.85 -11.85
CA VAL A 119 6.97 -9.04 -12.82
C VAL A 119 6.44 -9.00 -14.25
N ALA A 120 5.30 -9.65 -14.52
CA ALA A 120 4.66 -9.61 -15.82
C ALA A 120 4.21 -8.18 -16.17
N SER A 121 3.55 -7.48 -15.25
CA SER A 121 3.07 -6.10 -15.46
C SER A 121 4.20 -5.13 -15.77
N VAL A 122 5.22 -5.08 -14.91
CA VAL A 122 6.37 -4.18 -15.08
C VAL A 122 7.24 -4.61 -16.26
N GLY A 123 7.38 -5.92 -16.50
CA GLY A 123 8.10 -6.45 -17.66
C GLY A 123 7.46 -6.06 -18.98
N LEU A 124 6.14 -6.21 -19.11
CA LEU A 124 5.38 -5.80 -20.29
C LEU A 124 5.44 -4.28 -20.49
N LEU A 125 5.35 -3.51 -19.40
CA LEU A 125 5.53 -2.05 -19.43
C LEU A 125 6.91 -1.68 -19.99
N ALA A 126 7.98 -2.29 -19.48
CA ALA A 126 9.34 -2.04 -19.92
C ALA A 126 9.56 -2.40 -21.41
N VAL A 127 8.90 -3.45 -21.90
CA VAL A 127 8.93 -3.81 -23.33
C VAL A 127 8.19 -2.77 -24.17
N ALA A 128 7.01 -2.31 -23.75
CA ALA A 128 6.22 -1.32 -24.48
C ALA A 128 6.95 0.02 -24.61
N MET A 129 7.68 0.44 -23.56
CA MET A 129 8.49 1.66 -23.55
C MET A 129 9.64 1.66 -24.57
N LYS A 130 10.03 0.50 -25.13
CA LYS A 130 11.06 0.45 -26.17
C LYS A 130 10.59 1.02 -27.51
N SER A 131 9.28 1.03 -27.76
CA SER A 131 8.69 1.38 -29.05
C SER A 131 7.68 2.53 -28.99
N LEU A 132 7.22 2.91 -27.80
CA LEU A 132 6.16 3.90 -27.60
C LEU A 132 6.63 5.01 -26.64
N PRO A 133 6.17 6.27 -26.82
CA PRO A 133 6.45 7.35 -25.89
C PRO A 133 5.94 7.05 -24.48
N LEU A 134 6.69 7.51 -23.46
CA LEU A 134 6.35 7.31 -22.05
C LEU A 134 4.90 7.70 -21.71
N GLY A 135 4.42 8.82 -22.24
CA GLY A 135 3.06 9.31 -21.99
C GLY A 135 1.98 8.30 -22.44
N THR A 136 2.09 7.79 -23.67
CA THR A 136 1.16 6.79 -24.20
C THR A 136 1.22 5.49 -23.40
N VAL A 137 2.43 5.04 -23.07
CA VAL A 137 2.63 3.79 -22.33
C VAL A 137 2.07 3.89 -20.92
N TYR A 138 2.33 4.98 -20.21
CA TYR A 138 1.87 5.16 -18.84
C TYR A 138 0.34 5.28 -18.76
N THR A 139 -0.28 6.02 -19.68
CA THR A 139 -1.74 6.14 -19.70
C THR A 139 -2.43 4.81 -20.04
N VAL A 140 -1.91 4.06 -21.01
CA VAL A 140 -2.47 2.73 -21.34
C VAL A 140 -2.29 1.74 -20.18
N TRP A 141 -1.12 1.72 -19.56
CA TRP A 141 -0.84 0.83 -18.43
C TRP A 141 -1.73 1.12 -17.22
N THR A 142 -1.82 2.39 -16.81
CA THR A 142 -2.70 2.80 -15.70
C THR A 142 -4.18 2.58 -16.03
N GLY A 143 -4.60 2.88 -17.26
CA GLY A 143 -5.99 2.70 -17.69
C GLY A 143 -6.44 1.23 -17.71
N ILE A 144 -5.60 0.32 -18.19
CA ILE A 144 -5.87 -1.14 -18.12
C ILE A 144 -5.98 -1.57 -16.64
N GLY A 145 -5.07 -1.09 -15.78
CA GLY A 145 -5.12 -1.34 -14.35
C GLY A 145 -6.43 -0.86 -13.71
N GLY A 146 -6.87 0.35 -14.04
CA GLY A 146 -8.11 0.94 -13.52
C GLY A 146 -9.36 0.18 -13.97
N VAL A 147 -9.48 -0.15 -15.26
CA VAL A 147 -10.59 -0.97 -15.78
C VAL A 147 -10.57 -2.38 -15.16
N GLY A 148 -9.38 -2.98 -15.05
CA GLY A 148 -9.20 -4.29 -14.42
C GLY A 148 -9.61 -4.29 -12.94
N ALA A 149 -9.21 -3.27 -12.18
CA ALA A 149 -9.61 -3.10 -10.78
C ALA A 149 -11.12 -2.95 -10.63
N PHE A 150 -11.76 -2.16 -11.50
CA PHE A 150 -13.22 -2.03 -11.53
C PHE A 150 -13.92 -3.38 -11.81
N VAL A 151 -13.44 -4.14 -12.80
CA VAL A 151 -13.97 -5.46 -13.14
C VAL A 151 -13.82 -6.44 -11.97
N VAL A 152 -12.67 -6.43 -11.29
CA VAL A 152 -12.45 -7.25 -10.09
C VAL A 152 -13.38 -6.83 -8.95
N GLY A 153 -13.57 -5.53 -8.72
CA GLY A 153 -14.47 -5.02 -7.68
C GLY A 153 -15.91 -5.45 -7.88
N VAL A 154 -16.38 -5.43 -9.13
CA VAL A 154 -17.72 -5.93 -9.48
C VAL A 154 -17.83 -7.45 -9.29
N MET A 155 -16.87 -8.22 -9.81
CA MET A 155 -16.99 -9.69 -9.84
C MET A 155 -16.72 -10.35 -8.49
N PHE A 156 -15.78 -9.82 -7.70
CA PHE A 156 -15.29 -10.48 -6.48
C PHE A 156 -15.60 -9.70 -5.20
N LEU A 157 -15.73 -8.37 -5.25
CA LEU A 157 -16.04 -7.54 -4.07
C LEU A 157 -17.54 -7.20 -3.96
N GLY A 158 -18.36 -7.62 -4.93
CA GLY A 158 -19.82 -7.43 -4.90
C GLY A 158 -20.24 -5.97 -5.09
N GLU A 159 -19.39 -5.14 -5.70
CA GLU A 159 -19.75 -3.75 -5.98
C GLU A 159 -20.98 -3.67 -6.91
N MET A 160 -21.96 -2.85 -6.55
CA MET A 160 -23.14 -2.64 -7.40
C MET A 160 -22.74 -2.03 -8.75
N LEU A 161 -23.12 -2.74 -9.82
CA LEU A 161 -23.03 -2.27 -11.20
C LEU A 161 -24.06 -1.17 -11.44
N SER A 162 -23.61 0.08 -11.34
CA SER A 162 -24.39 1.23 -11.79
C SER A 162 -24.09 1.52 -13.26
N PHE A 163 -25.13 1.93 -14.01
CA PHE A 163 -25.00 2.40 -15.39
C PHE A 163 -23.91 3.46 -15.53
N THR A 164 -23.79 4.37 -14.57
CA THR A 164 -22.77 5.42 -14.56
C THR A 164 -21.35 4.86 -14.51
N LYS A 165 -21.10 3.81 -13.71
CA LYS A 165 -19.77 3.17 -13.61
C LYS A 165 -19.41 2.48 -14.93
N ILE A 166 -20.37 1.81 -15.57
CA ILE A 166 -20.18 1.17 -16.87
C ILE A 166 -19.86 2.21 -17.95
N LEU A 167 -20.61 3.32 -17.98
CA LEU A 167 -20.37 4.41 -18.92
C LEU A 167 -18.98 5.04 -18.72
N ALA A 168 -18.57 5.26 -17.47
CA ALA A 168 -17.23 5.77 -17.13
C ALA A 168 -16.12 4.81 -17.59
N ALA A 169 -16.27 3.50 -17.34
CA ALA A 169 -15.34 2.50 -17.84
C ALA A 169 -15.25 2.50 -19.38
N GLY A 170 -16.38 2.70 -20.06
CA GLY A 170 -16.44 2.89 -21.51
C GLY A 170 -15.65 4.13 -21.99
N PHE A 171 -15.76 5.26 -21.28
CA PHE A 171 -14.97 6.45 -21.59
C PHE A 171 -13.47 6.26 -21.38
N ILE A 172 -13.05 5.54 -20.33
CA ILE A 172 -11.64 5.19 -20.12
C ILE A 172 -11.14 4.38 -21.33
N LEU A 173 -11.85 3.31 -21.71
CA LEU A 173 -11.48 2.47 -22.86
C LEU A 173 -11.43 3.27 -24.17
N CYS A 174 -12.41 4.14 -24.40
CA CYS A 174 -12.45 5.02 -25.57
C CYS A 174 -11.22 5.94 -25.61
N GLY A 175 -10.88 6.59 -24.49
CA GLY A 175 -9.69 7.43 -24.35
C GLY A 175 -8.39 6.66 -24.63
N LEU A 176 -8.27 5.43 -24.13
CA LEU A 176 -7.11 4.57 -24.40
C LEU A 176 -6.96 4.23 -25.89
N ILE A 177 -8.08 3.90 -26.55
CA ILE A 177 -8.08 3.60 -27.99
C ILE A 177 -7.70 4.86 -28.79
N LEU A 178 -8.28 6.00 -28.45
CA LEU A 178 -7.99 7.27 -29.11
C LEU A 178 -6.50 7.66 -28.97
N MET A 179 -5.91 7.49 -27.79
CA MET A 179 -4.48 7.72 -27.57
C MET A 179 -3.58 6.81 -28.41
N LYS A 180 -4.00 5.58 -28.71
CA LYS A 180 -3.26 4.69 -29.61
C LYS A 180 -3.41 5.11 -31.08
N MET A 181 -4.57 5.67 -31.45
CA MET A 181 -4.85 6.12 -32.82
C MET A 181 -4.24 7.49 -33.14
N GLY A 182 -4.08 8.35 -32.13
CA GLY A 182 -3.29 9.57 -32.20
C GLY A 182 -1.81 9.23 -32.28
N LYS A 183 -1.34 8.90 -33.49
CA LYS A 183 0.09 8.89 -33.81
C LYS A 183 0.72 10.25 -33.55
#